data_AF-A0A0P8YTJ3-F1
#
_entry.id   AF-A0A0P8YTJ3-F1
#
_cell.length_a   1.000
_cell.length_b   1.000
_cell.length_c   1.000
_cell.angle_alpha   90.00
_cell.angle_beta   90.00
_cell.angle_gamma   90.00
#
_symmetry.space_group_name_H-M   'P 1'
#
loop_
_entity.id
_entity.type
_entity.pdbx_description
1 polymer ?
#
loop_
_entity_poly.entity_id
_entity_poly.type
_entity_poly.pdbx_seq_one_letter_code
_entity_poly.pdbx_strand_id
1 'polypeptide(L)'
;MDKLLTKKDLAERWQVSTKTIENWVKEGKLTPCRNIPGDMRFHPDYITELEGVKLDKFSPLERRKMEREIEELKVRLEKAEGALAKVSMISTEAVYFKLKEA
;
A
#
# COMPACT_ATOMS: atom_id res chain seq x y z
N MET A 1 -3.05 7.83 -18.21
CA MET A 1 -4.19 8.25 -17.38
C MET A 1 -5.31 7.30 -17.68
N ASP A 2 -5.64 6.40 -16.75
CA ASP A 2 -6.68 5.42 -16.99
C ASP A 2 -8.06 6.08 -16.98
N LYS A 3 -8.83 5.77 -18.03
CA LYS A 3 -10.17 6.29 -18.23
C LYS A 3 -11.10 5.62 -17.23
N LEU A 4 -11.88 6.42 -16.49
CA LEU A 4 -12.90 5.90 -15.57
C LEU A 4 -14.00 5.16 -16.34
N LEU A 5 -14.38 4.00 -15.83
CA LEU A 5 -15.41 3.15 -16.40
C LEU A 5 -16.80 3.70 -16.08
N THR A 6 -17.70 3.62 -17.04
CA THR A 6 -19.11 3.96 -16.86
C THR A 6 -19.93 2.70 -16.56
N LYS A 7 -21.19 2.88 -16.12
CA LYS A 7 -22.13 1.76 -15.97
C LYS A 7 -22.35 0.95 -17.25
N LYS A 8 -22.20 1.55 -18.43
CA LYS A 8 -22.31 0.85 -19.72
C LYS A 8 -21.10 -0.05 -19.96
N ASP A 9 -19.90 0.46 -19.69
CA ASP A 9 -18.66 -0.31 -19.85
C ASP A 9 -18.65 -1.53 -18.90
N LEU A 10 -19.17 -1.37 -17.67
CA LEU A 10 -19.33 -2.48 -16.73
C LEU A 10 -20.40 -3.49 -17.15
N ALA A 11 -21.53 -3.00 -17.64
CA ALA A 11 -22.61 -3.85 -18.14
C ALA A 11 -22.13 -4.73 -19.31
N GLU A 12 -21.35 -4.15 -20.23
CA GLU A 12 -20.75 -4.88 -21.35
C GLU A 12 -19.70 -5.89 -20.87
N ARG A 13 -18.80 -5.49 -19.98
CA ARG A 13 -17.72 -6.34 -19.43
C ARG A 13 -18.24 -7.57 -18.69
N TRP A 14 -19.32 -7.42 -17.92
CA TRP A 14 -19.91 -8.53 -17.15
C TRP A 14 -21.11 -9.18 -17.82
N GLN A 15 -21.45 -8.78 -19.05
CA GLN A 15 -22.61 -9.28 -19.80
C GLN A 15 -23.93 -9.18 -19.02
N VAL A 16 -24.10 -8.10 -18.25
CA VAL A 16 -25.32 -7.82 -17.47
C VAL A 16 -26.02 -6.57 -17.98
N SER A 17 -27.26 -6.36 -17.57
CA SER A 17 -27.97 -5.13 -17.90
C SER A 17 -27.42 -3.93 -17.11
N THR A 18 -27.50 -2.73 -17.67
CA THR A 18 -27.17 -1.48 -16.94
C THR A 18 -28.00 -1.32 -15.67
N LYS A 19 -29.25 -1.81 -15.68
CA LYS A 19 -30.14 -1.82 -14.51
C LYS A 19 -29.61 -2.73 -13.38
N THR A 20 -28.96 -3.84 -13.72
CA THR A 20 -28.31 -4.72 -12.76
C THR A 20 -27.17 -3.99 -12.03
N ILE A 21 -26.36 -3.23 -12.77
CA ILE A 21 -25.29 -2.40 -12.19
C ILE A 21 -25.87 -1.34 -11.24
N GLU A 22 -26.93 -0.65 -11.65
CA GLU A 22 -27.60 0.35 -10.80
C GLU A 22 -28.19 -0.27 -9.51
N ASN A 23 -28.74 -1.48 -9.60
CA ASN A 23 -29.23 -2.21 -8.44
C ASN A 23 -28.09 -2.58 -7.48
N TRP A 24 -26.96 -3.05 -7.99
CA TRP A 24 -25.79 -3.34 -7.16
C TRP A 24 -25.21 -2.11 -6.48
N VAL A 25 -25.30 -0.93 -7.10
CA VAL A 25 -24.94 0.34 -6.44
C VAL A 25 -25.94 0.67 -5.32
N LYS A 26 -27.25 0.49 -5.54
CA LYS A 26 -28.28 0.69 -4.51
C LYS A 26 -28.17 -0.29 -3.35
N GLU A 27 -27.81 -1.53 -3.64
CA GLU A 27 -27.54 -2.60 -2.65
C GLU A 27 -26.20 -2.41 -1.92
N GLY A 28 -25.36 -1.45 -2.34
CA GLY A 28 -24.05 -1.20 -1.75
C GLY A 28 -22.97 -2.20 -2.14
N LYS A 29 -23.22 -3.07 -3.13
CA LYS A 29 -22.25 -4.03 -3.68
C LYS A 29 -21.21 -3.37 -4.57
N LEU A 30 -21.57 -2.26 -5.22
CA LEU A 30 -20.67 -1.46 -6.05
C LEU A 30 -20.63 -0.02 -5.56
N THR A 31 -19.42 0.53 -5.40
CA THR A 31 -19.23 1.91 -4.97
C THR A 31 -18.71 2.78 -6.12
N PRO A 32 -19.49 3.75 -6.61
CA PRO A 32 -19.00 4.71 -7.60
C PRO A 32 -18.04 5.72 -6.96
N CYS A 33 -17.13 6.28 -7.76
CA CYS A 33 -16.23 7.34 -7.37
C CYS A 33 -17.03 8.57 -6.91
N ARG A 34 -16.81 9.02 -5.67
CA ARG A 34 -17.42 10.24 -5.12
C ARG A 34 -16.72 11.48 -5.72
N ASN A 35 -17.48 12.52 -6.01
CA ASN A 35 -17.02 13.85 -6.49
C ASN A 35 -16.69 13.97 -7.99
N ILE A 36 -17.21 13.09 -8.85
CA ILE A 36 -17.02 13.21 -10.31
C ILE A 36 -18.34 13.61 -10.98
N PRO A 37 -18.36 14.70 -11.77
CA PRO A 37 -19.53 15.09 -12.54
C PRO A 37 -19.84 14.07 -13.64
N GLY A 38 -21.11 13.68 -13.75
CA GLY A 38 -21.59 12.65 -14.68
C GLY A 38 -21.88 11.32 -13.99
N ASP A 39 -22.82 10.56 -14.57
CA ASP A 39 -23.30 9.25 -14.09
C ASP A 39 -22.22 8.37 -13.45
N MET A 40 -22.63 7.62 -12.42
CA MET A 40 -21.91 6.54 -11.72
C MET A 40 -20.63 6.06 -12.45
N ARG A 41 -19.49 6.65 -12.09
CA ARG A 41 -18.17 6.28 -12.61
C ARG A 41 -17.43 5.37 -11.65
N PHE A 42 -16.65 4.44 -12.20
CA PHE A 42 -15.92 3.45 -11.44
C PHE A 42 -14.44 3.48 -11.81
N HIS A 43 -13.59 3.33 -10.80
CA HIS A 43 -12.15 3.22 -11.02
C HIS A 43 -11.83 1.83 -11.61
N PRO A 44 -11.05 1.73 -12.69
CA PRO A 44 -10.67 0.45 -13.28
C PRO A 44 -10.03 -0.52 -12.27
N ASP A 45 -9.17 -0.02 -11.39
CA ASP A 45 -8.51 -0.84 -10.35
C ASP A 45 -9.51 -1.45 -9.36
N TYR A 46 -10.51 -0.68 -8.93
CA TYR A 46 -11.57 -1.15 -8.02
C TYR A 46 -12.37 -2.30 -8.64
N ILE A 47 -12.66 -2.19 -9.93
CA ILE A 47 -13.39 -3.21 -10.69
C ILE A 47 -12.54 -4.46 -10.88
N THR A 48 -11.25 -4.28 -11.14
CA THR A 48 -10.30 -5.40 -11.32
C THR A 48 -10.06 -6.16 -10.01
N GLU A 49 -10.06 -5.46 -8.87
CA GLU A 49 -10.02 -6.07 -7.53
C GLU A 49 -11.29 -6.88 -7.25
N LEU A 50 -12.47 -6.35 -7.62
CA LEU A 50 -13.75 -7.05 -7.50
C LEU A 50 -13.85 -8.31 -8.38
N GLU A 51 -13.20 -8.32 -9.53
CA GLU A 51 -13.11 -9.49 -10.41
C GLU A 51 -12.16 -10.58 -9.89
N GLY A 52 -11.51 -10.36 -8.75
CA GLY A 52 -10.61 -11.34 -8.13
C GLY A 52 -9.25 -11.45 -8.83
N VAL A 53 -8.94 -10.54 -9.75
CA VAL A 53 -7.59 -10.42 -10.31
C VAL A 53 -6.73 -9.73 -9.27
N LYS A 54 -5.81 -10.48 -8.65
CA LYS A 54 -4.79 -9.93 -7.74
C LYS A 54 -3.95 -8.92 -8.53
N LEU A 55 -4.33 -7.65 -8.48
CA LEU A 55 -3.48 -6.55 -8.86
C LEU A 55 -2.33 -6.52 -7.87
N ASP A 56 -1.23 -7.17 -8.22
CA ASP A 56 0.01 -6.98 -7.50
C ASP A 56 0.34 -5.48 -7.63
N LYS A 57 0.23 -4.74 -6.51
CA LYS A 57 0.32 -3.27 -6.46
C LYS A 57 1.64 -2.70 -7.00
N PHE A 58 2.58 -3.57 -7.34
CA PHE A 58 3.91 -3.25 -7.79
C PHE A 58 4.26 -4.09 -9.01
N SER A 59 4.76 -3.44 -10.05
CA SER A 59 5.44 -4.13 -11.13
C SER A 59 6.59 -4.99 -10.57
N PRO A 60 6.93 -6.15 -11.18
CA PRO A 60 8.06 -6.97 -10.75
C PRO A 60 9.37 -6.19 -10.54
N LEU A 61 9.58 -5.11 -11.31
CA LEU A 61 10.73 -4.21 -11.16
C LEU A 61 10.64 -3.34 -9.91
N GLU A 62 9.45 -2.80 -9.62
CA GLU A 62 9.20 -1.98 -8.44
C GLU A 62 9.31 -2.82 -7.17
N ARG A 63 8.83 -4.07 -7.21
CA ARG A 63 9.04 -5.05 -6.13
C ARG A 63 10.52 -5.27 -5.84
N ARG A 64 11.33 -5.55 -6.87
CA ARG A 64 12.79 -5.73 -6.73
C ARG A 64 13.47 -4.48 -6.18
N LYS A 65 13.02 -3.28 -6.56
CA LYS A 65 13.57 -2.02 -6.06
C LYS A 65 13.27 -1.85 -4.57
N MET A 66 12.02 -2.10 -4.15
CA MET A 66 11.66 -2.01 -2.73
C MET A 66 12.32 -3.09 -1.89
N GLU A 67 12.45 -4.31 -2.39
CA GLU A 67 13.18 -5.38 -1.68
C GLU A 67 14.63 -4.98 -1.42
N ARG A 68 15.30 -4.35 -2.40
CA ARG A 68 16.65 -3.80 -2.22
C ARG A 68 16.68 -2.67 -1.21
N GLU A 69 15.73 -1.74 -1.26
CA GLU A 69 15.65 -0.63 -0.32
C GLU A 69 15.40 -1.11 1.12
N ILE A 70 14.55 -2.11 1.29
CA ILE A 70 14.33 -2.77 2.59
C ILE A 70 15.62 -3.40 3.11
N GLU A 71 16.37 -4.10 2.25
CA GLU A 71 17.62 -4.73 2.64
C GLU A 71 18.68 -3.69 3.04
N GLU A 72 18.82 -2.62 2.25
CA GLU A 72 19.73 -1.52 2.57
C GLU A 72 19.36 -0.84 3.89
N LEU A 73 18.06 -0.63 4.14
CA LEU A 73 17.57 -0.04 5.40
C LEU A 73 17.84 -0.96 6.59
N LYS A 74 17.66 -2.28 6.46
CA LYS A 74 17.98 -3.25 7.52
C LYS A 74 19.47 -3.24 7.87
N VAL A 75 20.34 -3.25 6.87
CA VAL A 75 21.80 -3.18 7.08
C VAL A 75 22.20 -1.88 7.78
N ARG A 76 21.57 -0.76 7.43
CA ARG A 76 21.82 0.53 8.09
C ARG A 76 21.33 0.54 9.54
N LEU A 77 20.16 -0.06 9.80
CA LEU A 77 19.60 -0.18 11.14
C LEU A 77 20.52 -1.03 12.04
N GLU A 78 20.95 -2.20 11.57
CA GLU A 78 21.86 -3.07 12.31
C GLU A 78 23.19 -2.38 12.65
N LYS A 79 23.78 -1.63 11.71
CA LYS A 79 24.99 -0.85 11.96
C LYS A 79 24.78 0.25 13.01
N ALA A 80 23.64 0.94 12.96
CA ALA A 80 23.31 1.99 13.91
C ALA A 80 23.09 1.42 15.32
N GLU A 81 22.36 0.30 15.43
CA GLU A 81 22.15 -0.42 16.69
C GLU A 81 23.47 -0.93 17.27
N GLY A 82 24.35 -1.49 16.44
CA GLY A 82 25.68 -1.91 16.87
C GLY A 82 26.56 -0.77 17.38
N ALA A 83 26.49 0.41 16.74
CA ALA A 83 27.18 1.60 17.22
C ALA A 83 26.59 2.09 18.56
N LEU A 84 25.26 2.09 18.68
CA LEU A 84 24.56 2.48 19.90
C LEU A 84 24.93 1.54 21.08
N ALA A 85 25.00 0.23 20.84
CA ALA A 85 25.42 -0.73 21.84
C ALA A 85 26.85 -0.45 22.35
N LYS A 86 27.79 -0.14 21.45
CA LYS A 86 29.16 0.25 21.83
C LYS A 86 29.19 1.52 22.68
N VAL A 87 28.44 2.55 22.28
CA VAL A 87 28.33 3.79 23.05
C VAL A 87 27.73 3.54 24.43
N SER A 88 26.70 2.71 24.51
CA SER A 88 26.06 2.32 25.77
C SER A 88 27.02 1.60 26.71
N MET A 89 27.83 0.67 26.20
CA MET A 89 28.86 -0.02 26.99
C MET A 89 29.89 0.96 27.56
N ILE A 90 30.48 1.81 26.71
CA ILE A 90 31.46 2.83 27.14
C ILE A 90 30.84 3.78 28.16
N SER A 91 29.59 4.21 27.96
CA SER A 91 28.91 5.08 28.90
C SER A 91 28.71 4.40 30.26
N THR A 92 28.37 3.12 30.27
CA THR A 92 28.16 2.34 31.50
C THR A 92 29.48 2.20 32.26
N GLU A 93 30.57 1.89 31.56
CA GLU A 93 31.92 1.83 32.13
C GLU A 93 32.34 3.18 32.72
N ALA A 94 32.14 4.28 31.99
CA ALA A 94 32.48 5.62 32.46
C ALA A 94 31.70 6.02 33.73
N VAL A 95 30.42 5.64 33.81
CA VAL A 95 29.61 5.83 35.02
C VAL A 95 30.16 5.01 36.18
N TYR A 96 30.54 3.76 35.94
CA TYR A 96 31.10 2.88 36.98
C TYR A 96 32.44 3.40 37.52
N PHE A 97 33.33 3.91 36.65
CA PHE A 97 34.58 4.53 37.09
C PHE A 97 34.34 5.74 37.98
N LYS A 98 33.42 6.65 37.61
CA LYS A 98 33.07 7.82 38.42
C LYS A 98 32.50 7.47 39.80
N LEU A 99 31.75 6.37 39.90
CA LEU A 99 31.20 5.89 41.18
C LEU A 99 32.26 5.26 42.09
N LYS A 100 33.37 4.77 41.53
CA LYS A 100 34.46 4.14 42.31
C LYS A 100 35.48 5.17 42.83
N GLU A 101 35.56 6.34 42.20
CA GLU A 101 36.44 7.44 42.59
C GLU A 101 35.80 8.43 43.59
N ALA A 102 34.50 8.27 43.90
CA ALA A 102 33.73 9.05 44.87
C ALA A 102 33.62 8.34 46.21
#